data_AF-A0A7J4JGE6-F1
#
_entry.id   AF-A0A7J4JGE6-F1
#
_cell.length_a   1.000
_cell.length_b   1.000
_cell.length_c   1.000
_cell.angle_alpha   90.00
_cell.angle_beta   90.00
_cell.angle_gamma   90.00
#
_symmetry.space_group_name_H-M   'P 1'
#
loop_
_entity.id
_entity.type
_entity.pdbx_description
1 polymer ?
#
loop_
_entity_poly.entity_id
_entity_poly.type
_entity_poly.pdbx_seq_one_letter_code
_entity_poly.pdbx_strand_id
1 'polypeptide(L)'
;MQARTEVLHYPRLDTVLMIEDTIKNARDYPSRTRLWQRLPKKMMYQTYKLVINYLIDSRKVMLTQDDKLVWIFAGSPKSRKLLAESVPVHA
;
A
#
# COMPACT_ATOMS: atom_id res chain seq x y z
N MET A 1 21.02 -11.25 1.53
CA MET A 1 20.12 -12.29 2.07
C MET A 1 19.07 -11.61 2.92
N GLN A 2 17.79 -11.61 2.55
CA GLN A 2 16.76 -11.06 3.43
C GLN A 2 16.57 -12.05 4.59
N ALA A 3 16.68 -11.56 5.83
CA ALA A 3 16.38 -12.35 7.01
C ALA A 3 14.92 -12.82 6.91
N ARG A 4 14.67 -14.14 6.97
CA ARG A 4 13.32 -14.67 7.10
C ARG A 4 12.78 -14.18 8.43
N THR A 5 11.93 -13.16 8.39
CA THR A 5 11.20 -12.75 9.58
C THR A 5 10.19 -13.85 9.82
N GLU A 6 10.34 -14.61 10.91
CA GLU A 6 9.34 -15.62 11.28
C GLU A 6 7.99 -14.92 11.41
N VAL A 7 7.05 -15.31 10.55
CA VAL A 7 5.70 -14.77 10.58
C VAL A 7 4.99 -15.40 11.76
N LEU A 8 4.98 -14.69 12.89
CA LEU A 8 4.34 -15.17 14.12
C LEU A 8 2.83 -15.37 13.90
N HIS A 9 2.18 -14.45 13.20
CA HIS A 9 0.75 -14.52 12.87
C HIS A 9 0.46 -13.90 11.52
N TYR A 10 -0.31 -14.63 10.70
CA TYR A 10 -0.82 -14.10 9.44
C TYR A 10 -2.01 -13.16 9.68
N PRO A 11 -2.05 -12.01 8.99
CA PRO A 11 -3.21 -11.13 9.01
C PRO A 11 -4.41 -11.86 8.39
N ARG A 12 -5.57 -11.63 8.99
CA ARG A 12 -6.85 -12.05 8.41
C ARG A 12 -7.22 -11.14 7.24
N LEU A 13 -8.12 -11.63 6.37
CA LEU A 13 -8.55 -10.89 5.17
C LEU A 13 -9.15 -9.51 5.49
N ASP A 14 -9.92 -9.41 6.58
CA ASP A 14 -10.48 -8.13 7.07
C ASP A 14 -9.40 -7.06 7.30
N THR A 15 -8.24 -7.48 7.80
CA THR A 15 -7.10 -6.61 8.10
C THR A 15 -6.44 -6.12 6.82
N VAL A 16 -6.30 -7.01 5.83
CA VAL A 16 -5.77 -6.67 4.50
C VAL A 16 -6.70 -5.66 3.81
N LEU A 17 -8.01 -5.94 3.79
CA LEU A 17 -9.02 -5.07 3.18
C LEU A 17 -9.07 -3.69 3.84
N MET A 18 -8.99 -3.63 5.17
CA MET A 18 -8.92 -2.36 5.91
C MET A 18 -7.69 -1.52 5.50
N ILE A 19 -6.52 -2.14 5.37
CA ILE A 19 -5.31 -1.43 4.94
C ILE A 19 -5.44 -0.96 3.48
N GLU A 20 -5.94 -1.83 2.59
CA GLU A 20 -6.20 -1.45 1.19
C GLU A 20 -7.13 -0.23 1.10
N ASP A 21 -8.24 -0.25 1.84
CA ASP A 21 -9.23 0.83 1.84
C ASP A 21 -8.63 2.14 2.39
N THR A 22 -7.84 2.05 3.46
CA THR A 22 -7.14 3.22 4.03
C THR A 22 -6.18 3.86 3.01
N ILE A 23 -5.48 3.05 2.20
CA ILE A 23 -4.58 3.56 1.15
C ILE A 23 -5.38 4.15 -0.02
N LYS A 24 -6.44 3.45 -0.46
CA LYS A 24 -7.29 3.90 -1.58
C LYS A 24 -7.97 5.24 -1.28
N ASN A 25 -8.46 5.41 -0.05
CA ASN A 25 -9.20 6.60 0.38
C ASN A 25 -8.30 7.72 0.91
N ALA A 26 -6.98 7.50 0.98
CA ALA A 26 -6.05 8.54 1.39
C ALA A 26 -6.06 9.71 0.37
N ARG A 27 -6.27 10.93 0.88
CA ARG A 27 -6.23 12.15 0.05
C ARG A 27 -4.80 12.45 -0.43
N ASP A 28 -3.82 12.17 0.40
CA ASP A 28 -2.38 12.28 0.17
C ASP A 28 -1.71 10.91 0.00
N TYR A 29 -0.42 10.89 -0.31
CA TYR A 29 0.40 9.68 -0.33
C TYR A 29 1.16 9.56 1.01
N PRO A 30 0.62 8.85 2.01
CA PRO A 30 1.23 8.77 3.33
C PRO A 30 2.51 7.93 3.29
N SER A 31 3.43 8.23 4.21
CA SER A 31 4.52 7.30 4.52
C SER A 31 4.00 6.05 5.24
N ARG A 32 4.82 4.99 5.31
CA ARG A 32 4.43 3.74 5.99
C ARG A 32 3.97 4.01 7.43
N THR A 33 4.75 4.77 8.18
CA THR A 33 4.43 5.13 9.57
C THR A 33 3.15 5.97 9.67
N ARG A 34 2.98 6.94 8.76
CA ARG A 34 1.79 7.81 8.77
C ARG A 34 0.52 7.03 8.44
N LEU A 35 0.60 6.09 7.50
CA LEU A 35 -0.52 5.21 7.19
C LEU A 35 -0.86 4.32 8.40
N TRP A 36 0.14 3.68 9.02
CA TRP A 36 -0.05 2.86 10.22
C TRP A 36 -0.73 3.64 11.36
N GLN A 37 -0.37 4.92 11.53
CA GLN A 37 -1.00 5.79 12.52
C GLN A 37 -2.47 6.11 12.22
N ARG A 38 -2.83 6.21 10.93
CA ARG A 38 -4.19 6.54 10.44
C ARG A 38 -5.14 5.35 10.35
N LEU A 39 -4.66 4.12 10.57
CA LEU A 39 -5.51 2.94 10.51
C LEU A 39 -6.66 3.06 11.53
N PRO A 40 -7.90 2.69 11.15
CA PRO A 40 -9.04 2.78 12.05
C PRO A 40 -8.91 1.82 13.24
N LYS A 41 -8.15 0.72 13.08
CA LYS A 41 -7.80 -0.21 14.15
C LYS A 41 -6.28 -0.30 14.30
N LYS A 42 -5.80 -0.14 15.53
CA LYS A 42 -4.38 -0.35 15.87
C LYS A 42 -4.02 -1.83 15.77
N MET A 43 -2.86 -2.11 15.20
CA MET A 43 -2.30 -3.46 15.08
C MET A 43 -0.79 -3.42 15.26
N MET A 44 -0.20 -4.58 15.49
CA MET A 44 1.25 -4.71 15.56
C MET A 44 1.91 -4.26 14.26
N TYR A 45 2.99 -3.49 14.39
CA TYR A 45 3.71 -2.94 13.24
C TYR A 45 4.28 -4.05 12.33
N GLN A 46 4.60 -5.22 12.88
CA GLN A 46 5.07 -6.37 12.11
C GLN A 46 3.99 -6.90 11.15
N THR A 47 2.76 -7.10 11.63
CA THR A 47 1.62 -7.53 10.81
C THR A 47 1.30 -6.50 9.73
N TYR A 48 1.33 -5.20 10.07
CA TYR A 48 1.17 -4.12 9.11
C TYR A 48 2.24 -4.17 8.00
N LYS A 49 3.53 -4.30 8.37
CA LYS A 49 4.63 -4.43 7.39
C LYS A 49 4.43 -5.62 6.47
N LEU A 50 4.00 -6.77 7.00
CA LEU A 50 3.74 -7.96 6.19
C LEU A 50 2.67 -7.70 5.12
N VAL A 51 1.57 -7.05 5.50
CA VAL A 51 0.51 -6.67 4.55
C VAL A 51 1.02 -5.68 3.51
N ILE A 52 1.76 -4.65 3.92
CA ILE A 52 2.31 -3.66 2.98
C ILE A 52 3.27 -4.31 1.98
N ASN A 53 4.17 -5.17 2.44
CA ASN A 53 5.07 -5.90 1.56
C ASN A 53 4.28 -6.77 0.58
N TYR A 54 3.27 -7.50 1.06
CA TYR A 54 2.37 -8.27 0.19
C TYR A 54 1.69 -7.40 -0.88
N LEU A 55 1.19 -6.20 -0.51
CA LEU A 55 0.55 -5.29 -1.47
C LEU A 55 1.54 -4.70 -2.49
N ILE A 56 2.80 -4.53 -2.12
CA ILE A 56 3.87 -4.11 -3.03
C ILE A 56 4.24 -5.24 -3.97
N ASP A 57 4.47 -6.44 -3.44
CA ASP A 57 4.81 -7.63 -4.22
C ASP A 57 3.69 -8.00 -5.19
N SER A 58 2.43 -7.84 -4.77
CA SER A 58 1.25 -8.04 -5.63
C SER A 58 0.97 -6.86 -6.59
N ARG A 59 1.88 -5.87 -6.66
CA ARG A 59 1.78 -4.65 -7.50
C ARG A 59 0.49 -3.85 -7.33
N LYS A 60 -0.11 -3.88 -6.13
CA LYS A 60 -1.29 -3.06 -5.82
C LYS A 60 -0.89 -1.67 -5.34
N VAL A 61 0.22 -1.62 -4.59
CA VAL A 61 0.79 -0.42 -4.00
C VAL A 61 2.23 -0.29 -4.46
N MET A 62 2.66 0.94 -4.74
CA MET A 62 4.04 1.27 -5.02
C MET A 62 4.59 2.10 -3.87
N LEU A 63 5.86 1.88 -3.54
CA LEU A 63 6.61 2.75 -2.64
C LEU A 63 7.50 3.68 -3.48
N THR A 64 7.39 4.99 -3.27
CA THR A 64 8.28 5.96 -3.91
C THR A 64 9.63 6.05 -3.19
N GLN A 65 10.62 6.71 -3.82
CA GLN A 65 11.91 7.00 -3.19
C GLN A 65 11.77 7.81 -1.89
N ASP A 66 10.73 8.64 -1.79
CA ASP A 66 10.40 9.45 -0.59
C ASP A 66 9.60 8.68 0.48
N ASP A 67 9.63 7.34 0.46
CA ASP A 67 8.85 6.46 1.37
C ASP A 67 7.33 6.64 1.31
N LYS A 68 6.77 7.15 0.19
CA LYS A 68 5.32 7.36 0.06
C LYS A 68 4.64 6.13 -0.54
N LEU A 69 3.52 5.72 0.06
CA LEU A 69 2.67 4.63 -0.43
C LEU A 69 1.66 5.17 -1.43
N VAL A 70 1.74 4.67 -2.66
CA VAL A 70 0.88 5.08 -3.79
C VAL A 70 0.07 3.89 -4.27
N TRP A 71 -1.25 4.04 -4.33
CA TRP A 71 -2.12 3.03 -4.91
C TRP A 71 -2.04 3.06 -6.45
N ILE A 72 -1.54 1.99 -7.06
CA ILE A 72 -1.33 1.88 -8.51
C ILE A 72 -2.23 0.86 -9.19
N PHE A 73 -2.95 0.03 -8.42
CA PHE A 73 -3.83 -0.98 -9.00
C PHE A 73 -4.96 -0.34 -9.80
N ALA A 74 -5.09 -0.75 -11.07
CA ALA A 74 -6.12 -0.29 -11.99
C ALA A 74 -7.52 -0.47 -11.37
N GLY A 75 -8.19 0.65 -11.10
CA GLY A 75 -9.49 0.65 -10.43
C GLY A 75 -9.72 1.85 -9.52
N SER A 76 -8.66 2.56 -9.09
CA SER A 76 -8.84 3.81 -8.33
C SER A 76 -9.08 5.00 -9.28
N PRO A 77 -9.92 5.98 -8.91
CA PRO A 77 -10.12 7.19 -9.70
C PRO A 77 -8.81 7.96 -9.96
N LYS A 78 -7.90 7.97 -8.97
CA LYS A 78 -6.57 8.60 -9.09
C LYS A 78 -5.66 7.88 -10.09
N SER A 79 -5.59 6.54 -10.06
CA SER A 79 -4.77 5.79 -11.02
C SER A 79 -5.28 5.96 -12.45
N ARG A 80 -6.61 5.92 -12.65
CA ARG A 80 -7.22 6.23 -13.95
C ARG A 80 -6.91 7.64 -14.43
N LYS A 81 -6.96 8.62 -13.52
CA LYS A 81 -6.61 10.01 -13.85
C LYS A 81 -5.13 10.15 -14.23
N LEU A 82 -4.23 9.55 -13.46
CA LEU A 82 -2.79 9.55 -13.77
C LEU A 82 -2.47 8.82 -15.08
N LEU A 83 -3.16 7.71 -15.37
CA LEU A 83 -3.05 6.99 -16.65
C LEU A 83 -3.61 7.81 -17.83
N ALA A 84 -4.66 8.59 -17.61
CA ALA A 84 -5.22 9.47 -18.62
C ALA A 84 -4.35 10.72 -18.86
N GLU A 85 -3.68 11.22 -17.82
CA GLU A 85 -2.80 12.40 -17.87
C GLU A 85 -1.38 12.06 -18.34
N SER A 86 -0.96 10.79 -18.28
CA SER A 86 0.37 10.39 -18.77
C SER A 86 0.43 10.49 -20.30
N VAL A 87 1.39 11.27 -20.80
CA VAL A 87 1.66 11.37 -22.24
C VAL A 87 2.13 10.00 -22.75
N PRO A 88 1.52 9.45 -23.82
CA PRO A 88 2.03 8.23 -24.42
C PRO A 88 3.43 8.52 -24.98
N VAL A 89 4.44 7.93 -24.37
CA VAL A 89 5.79 7.89 -24.93
C VAL A 89 5.68 7.07 -26.20
N HIS A 90 5.64 7.74 -27.34
CA HIS A 90 5.60 7.08 -28.64
C HIS A 90 6.86 6.21 -28.76
N ALA A 91 6.64 4.92 -29.01
CA ALA A 91 7.66 3.98 -29.43
C ALA A 91 7.74 3.96 -30.96
#